data_AF-A0AAV8XEZ3-F1
#
_entry.id   AF-A0AAV8XEZ3-F1
#
_cell.length_a   1.000
_cell.length_b   1.000
_cell.length_c   1.000
_cell.angle_alpha   90.00
_cell.angle_beta   90.00
_cell.angle_gamma   90.00
#
_symmetry.space_group_name_H-M   'P 1'
#
loop_
_entity.id
_entity.type
_entity.pdbx_description
1 polymer ?
#
loop_
_entity_poly.entity_id
_entity_poly.type
_entity_poly.pdbx_seq_one_letter_code
_entity_poly.pdbx_strand_id
1 'polypeptide(L)'
;MKLCPTNFFGNPLISCTQAATKCNDNCECDEAGYCTKSCRSSSDCSCGEACVSAKCRNKCSAQSSCAQGQLCTRGACLPGCRSNNDCPNSELCKNKKCQNPCKTPQACGKNALCRATEHRKICLCPDGYQGDPNTVCLPYECRRDEDCETNKKCGTDGACRNPCLEHEACGVNAQCRVLDRKPLCSCPPGYIGNALIECKQSGNEECLKNPCGANARCRDVPGGFECNCATGCVGDAYRGCICEGELIHLCKNKLCGAGAECRVVNGKEAQCYCPSDKPRGDPTIECKLYNLFNLAL
;
A
#
# COMPACT_ATOMS: atom_id res chain seq x y z
N MET A 1 67.28 -45.39 -18.86
CA MET A 1 66.52 -44.14 -18.63
C MET A 1 66.16 -44.08 -17.16
N LYS A 2 66.59 -43.03 -16.43
CA LYS A 2 66.03 -42.80 -15.09
C LYS A 2 64.59 -42.34 -15.30
N LEU A 3 63.64 -43.04 -14.70
CA LEU A 3 62.22 -42.70 -14.70
C LEU A 3 61.81 -42.50 -13.25
N CYS A 4 60.80 -41.66 -13.01
CA CYS A 4 60.24 -41.54 -11.68
C CYS A 4 59.56 -42.86 -11.28
N PRO A 5 59.62 -43.24 -9.98
CA PRO A 5 58.91 -44.42 -9.47
C PRO A 5 57.41 -44.34 -9.74
N THR A 6 56.72 -45.49 -9.73
CA THR A 6 55.26 -45.56 -9.90
C THR A 6 54.55 -44.65 -8.89
N ASN A 7 53.59 -43.85 -9.38
CA ASN A 7 52.86 -42.77 -8.68
C ASN A 7 53.63 -41.45 -8.42
N PHE A 8 54.85 -41.30 -8.94
CA PHE A 8 55.60 -40.05 -8.90
C PHE A 8 55.68 -39.40 -10.28
N PHE A 9 55.40 -38.10 -10.34
CA PHE A 9 55.48 -37.27 -11.54
C PHE A 9 56.63 -36.28 -11.40
N GLY A 10 57.34 -35.97 -12.48
CA GLY A 10 58.42 -34.99 -12.46
C GLY A 10 59.59 -35.34 -13.36
N ASN A 11 60.67 -34.58 -13.24
CA ASN A 11 61.90 -34.84 -13.98
C ASN A 11 62.80 -35.76 -13.13
N PRO A 12 63.12 -36.98 -13.57
CA PRO A 12 63.91 -37.95 -12.82
C PRO A 12 65.37 -37.54 -12.56
N LEU A 13 65.84 -36.43 -13.15
CA LEU A 13 67.14 -35.82 -12.90
C LEU A 13 67.08 -34.61 -11.96
N ILE A 14 65.89 -34.10 -11.64
CA ILE A 14 65.69 -32.89 -10.82
C ILE A 14 64.89 -33.24 -9.56
N SER A 15 63.68 -33.79 -9.71
CA SER A 15 62.85 -34.26 -8.61
C SER A 15 61.65 -35.04 -9.15
N CYS A 16 61.28 -36.11 -8.44
CA CYS A 16 60.06 -36.87 -8.65
C CYS A 16 59.16 -36.60 -7.44
N THR A 17 57.94 -36.12 -7.67
CA THR A 17 56.98 -35.79 -6.61
C THR A 17 55.73 -36.64 -6.76
N GLN A 18 55.21 -37.14 -5.65
CA GLN A 18 53.94 -37.88 -5.65
C GLN A 18 52.77 -36.90 -5.85
N ALA A 19 51.70 -37.35 -6.52
CA ALA A 19 50.45 -36.60 -6.51
C ALA A 19 49.98 -36.40 -5.06
N ALA A 20 49.63 -35.17 -4.71
CA ALA A 20 49.23 -34.84 -3.34
C ALA A 20 48.00 -35.68 -2.93
N THR A 21 48.13 -36.47 -1.87
CA THR A 21 47.05 -37.30 -1.34
C THR A 21 46.05 -36.42 -0.60
N LYS A 22 44.78 -36.49 -0.98
CA LYS A 22 43.69 -35.81 -0.27
C LYS A 22 43.59 -36.37 1.15
N CYS A 23 43.47 -35.49 2.14
CA CYS A 23 43.49 -35.87 3.53
C CYS A 23 42.31 -36.81 3.87
N ASN A 24 42.60 -37.82 4.67
CA ASN A 24 41.66 -38.77 5.27
C ASN A 24 42.08 -39.01 6.73
N ASP A 25 41.37 -39.87 7.46
CA ASP A 25 41.65 -40.15 8.88
C ASP A 25 43.04 -40.78 9.14
N ASN A 26 43.80 -41.12 8.09
CA ASN A 26 45.10 -41.78 8.18
C ASN A 26 46.31 -40.83 8.07
N CYS A 27 46.12 -39.50 7.97
CA CYS A 27 47.23 -38.56 7.85
C CYS A 27 46.94 -37.18 8.47
N GLU A 28 47.98 -36.44 8.84
CA GLU A 28 47.85 -35.06 9.29
C GLU A 28 47.52 -34.14 8.10
N CYS A 29 46.41 -33.39 8.18
CA CYS A 29 46.00 -32.48 7.12
C CYS A 29 46.74 -31.13 7.15
N ASP A 30 46.98 -30.59 5.98
CA ASP A 30 47.35 -29.21 5.80
C ASP A 30 46.13 -28.27 5.65
N GLU A 31 46.37 -26.97 5.55
CA GLU A 31 45.32 -25.94 5.39
C GLU A 31 44.55 -26.06 4.05
N ALA A 32 45.06 -26.85 3.09
CA ALA A 32 44.39 -27.15 1.83
C ALA A 32 43.69 -28.52 1.82
N GLY A 33 43.71 -29.28 2.93
CA GLY A 33 43.07 -30.59 3.01
C GLY A 33 43.86 -31.72 2.33
N TYR A 34 45.19 -31.60 2.26
CA TYR A 34 46.09 -32.65 1.79
C TYR A 34 46.95 -33.20 2.94
N CYS A 35 47.34 -34.47 2.84
CA CYS A 35 48.26 -35.07 3.80
C CYS A 35 49.62 -34.34 3.76
N THR A 36 50.14 -33.97 4.94
CA THR A 36 51.47 -33.36 5.08
C THR A 36 52.17 -33.88 6.32
N LYS A 37 53.51 -33.91 6.29
CA LYS A 37 54.33 -34.27 7.45
C LYS A 37 54.76 -32.99 8.17
N SER A 38 54.66 -33.00 9.50
CA SER A 38 55.22 -31.96 10.36
C SER A 38 56.76 -31.98 10.36
N CYS A 39 57.40 -30.81 10.39
CA CYS A 39 58.87 -30.66 10.35
C CYS A 39 59.37 -29.50 11.20
N ARG A 40 60.62 -29.57 11.66
CA ARG A 40 61.34 -28.45 12.30
C ARG A 40 62.38 -27.86 11.36
N SER A 41 62.92 -28.66 10.45
CA SER A 41 63.94 -28.31 9.48
C SER A 41 63.70 -29.02 8.14
N SER A 42 64.29 -28.51 7.06
CA SER A 42 64.11 -29.12 5.72
C SER A 42 64.70 -30.52 5.58
N SER A 43 65.54 -30.98 6.51
CA SER A 43 66.05 -32.37 6.55
C SER A 43 65.04 -33.37 7.10
N ASP A 44 63.98 -32.91 7.77
CA ASP A 44 62.91 -33.80 8.30
C ASP A 44 61.94 -34.26 7.19
N CYS A 45 62.03 -33.61 6.03
CA CYS A 45 61.17 -33.79 4.87
C CYS A 45 61.82 -34.68 3.81
N SER A 46 60.99 -35.20 2.89
CA SER A 46 61.46 -36.07 1.82
C SER A 46 62.26 -35.28 0.77
N CYS A 47 63.03 -35.98 -0.06
CA CYS A 47 63.74 -35.33 -1.15
C CYS A 47 62.75 -34.58 -2.07
N GLY A 48 63.09 -33.34 -2.44
CA GLY A 48 62.18 -32.47 -3.20
C GLY A 48 61.25 -31.61 -2.34
N GLU A 49 61.22 -31.78 -1.02
CA GLU A 49 60.45 -30.94 -0.10
C GLU A 49 61.34 -29.94 0.66
N ALA A 50 60.70 -28.91 1.21
CA ALA A 50 61.28 -27.96 2.16
C ALA A 50 60.34 -27.78 3.36
N CYS A 51 60.91 -27.50 4.52
CA CYS A 51 60.10 -27.18 5.70
C CYS A 51 59.66 -25.72 5.66
N VAL A 52 58.35 -25.50 5.48
CA VAL A 52 57.76 -24.15 5.43
C VAL A 52 56.58 -24.11 6.38
N SER A 53 56.61 -23.17 7.34
CA SER A 53 55.61 -23.06 8.41
C SER A 53 55.39 -24.39 9.17
N ALA A 54 56.50 -25.06 9.52
CA ALA A 54 56.52 -26.35 10.22
C ALA A 54 55.86 -27.53 9.48
N LYS A 55 55.58 -27.39 8.17
CA LYS A 55 55.02 -28.44 7.31
C LYS A 55 55.93 -28.71 6.11
N CYS A 56 56.09 -29.97 5.74
CA CYS A 56 56.84 -30.36 4.55
C CYS A 56 56.05 -30.00 3.29
N ARG A 57 56.65 -29.18 2.43
CA ARG A 57 56.06 -28.67 1.19
C ARG A 57 56.94 -28.97 0.00
N ASN A 58 56.35 -29.41 -1.11
CA ASN A 58 57.09 -29.60 -2.36
C ASN A 58 57.77 -28.30 -2.79
N LYS A 59 59.05 -28.39 -3.16
CA LYS A 59 59.76 -27.28 -3.79
C LYS A 59 59.23 -27.06 -5.20
N CYS A 60 59.26 -25.82 -5.66
CA CYS A 60 58.81 -25.46 -7.00
C CYS A 60 59.70 -24.39 -7.61
N SER A 61 59.89 -24.46 -8.92
CA SER A 61 60.53 -23.41 -9.72
C SER A 61 59.53 -22.66 -10.61
N ALA A 62 58.39 -23.29 -10.91
CA ALA A 62 57.31 -22.73 -11.68
C ALA A 62 55.95 -23.08 -11.08
N GLN A 63 54.93 -22.35 -11.52
CA GLN A 63 53.54 -22.57 -11.14
C GLN A 63 53.04 -23.98 -11.58
N SER A 64 53.50 -24.51 -12.71
CA SER A 64 53.15 -25.86 -13.18
C SER A 64 53.75 -26.99 -12.33
N SER A 65 54.71 -26.69 -11.43
CA SER A 65 55.33 -27.69 -10.55
C SER A 65 54.48 -28.05 -9.33
N CYS A 66 53.40 -27.31 -9.08
CA CYS A 66 52.50 -27.54 -7.93
C CYS A 66 51.21 -28.22 -8.38
N ALA A 67 50.64 -29.04 -7.51
CA ALA A 67 49.36 -29.72 -7.75
C ALA A 67 48.19 -28.71 -7.82
N GLN A 68 47.05 -29.18 -8.33
CA GLN A 68 45.80 -28.41 -8.29
C GLN A 68 45.46 -28.02 -6.84
N GLY A 69 45.03 -26.77 -6.63
CA GLY A 69 44.84 -26.21 -5.27
C GLY A 69 46.12 -25.70 -4.59
N GLN A 70 47.24 -25.61 -5.31
CA GLN A 70 48.50 -25.05 -4.81
C GLN A 70 49.11 -24.01 -5.75
N LEU A 71 49.84 -23.05 -5.16
CA LEU A 71 50.60 -22.03 -5.86
C LEU A 71 52.06 -22.08 -5.45
N CYS A 72 52.94 -21.96 -6.45
CA CYS A 72 54.36 -21.80 -6.20
C CYS A 72 54.63 -20.40 -5.63
N THR A 73 55.03 -20.33 -4.36
CA THR A 73 55.30 -19.08 -3.66
C THR A 73 56.64 -19.18 -2.95
N ARG A 74 57.59 -18.31 -3.31
CA ARG A 74 58.96 -18.32 -2.74
C ARG A 74 59.65 -19.70 -2.80
N GLY A 75 59.43 -20.43 -3.90
CA GLY A 75 60.08 -21.72 -4.13
C GLY A 75 59.44 -22.93 -3.44
N ALA A 76 58.28 -22.76 -2.80
CA ALA A 76 57.49 -23.85 -2.20
C ALA A 76 56.03 -23.82 -2.68
N CYS A 77 55.43 -25.00 -2.83
CA CYS A 77 54.01 -25.16 -3.14
C CYS A 77 53.19 -24.93 -1.87
N LEU A 78 52.50 -23.79 -1.83
CA LEU A 78 51.60 -23.43 -0.74
C LEU A 78 50.14 -23.54 -1.17
N PRO A 79 49.21 -23.83 -0.26
CA PRO A 79 47.76 -23.72 -0.48
C PRO A 79 47.38 -22.43 -1.21
N GLY A 80 46.65 -22.55 -2.31
CA GLY A 80 46.19 -21.40 -3.08
C GLY A 80 45.56 -21.78 -4.41
N CYS A 81 44.94 -20.81 -5.07
CA CYS A 81 44.18 -21.06 -6.30
C CYS A 81 44.52 -20.05 -7.39
N ARG A 82 44.35 -20.46 -8.65
CA ARG A 82 44.40 -19.56 -9.82
C ARG A 82 43.00 -19.32 -10.38
N SER A 83 42.14 -20.32 -10.27
CA SER A 83 40.78 -20.33 -10.78
C SER A 83 39.86 -21.02 -9.78
N ASN A 84 38.54 -20.85 -9.96
CA ASN A 84 37.54 -21.50 -9.12
C ASN A 84 37.69 -23.03 -9.12
N ASN A 85 38.06 -23.63 -10.25
CA ASN A 85 38.24 -25.07 -10.39
C ASN A 85 39.40 -25.63 -9.54
N ASP A 86 40.28 -24.78 -9.01
CA ASP A 86 41.33 -25.21 -8.07
C ASP A 86 40.82 -25.37 -6.63
N CYS A 87 39.60 -24.90 -6.36
CA CYS A 87 38.96 -24.94 -5.06
C CYS A 87 37.90 -26.05 -4.99
N PRO A 88 37.51 -26.49 -3.78
CA PRO A 88 36.31 -27.30 -3.61
C PRO A 88 35.06 -26.60 -4.18
N ASN A 89 34.04 -27.35 -4.59
CA ASN A 89 32.79 -26.80 -5.12
C ASN A 89 32.08 -25.80 -4.17
N SER A 90 32.35 -25.89 -2.86
CA SER A 90 31.82 -25.00 -1.83
C SER A 90 32.63 -23.71 -1.63
N GLU A 91 33.71 -23.50 -2.38
CA GLU A 91 34.60 -22.36 -2.25
C GLU A 91 34.90 -21.76 -3.61
N LEU A 92 35.31 -20.49 -3.64
CA LEU A 92 35.72 -19.82 -4.88
C LEU A 92 37.11 -19.24 -4.73
N CYS A 93 37.78 -19.04 -5.85
CA CYS A 93 39.10 -18.46 -5.85
C CYS A 93 39.03 -16.93 -5.76
N LYS A 94 39.35 -16.39 -4.58
CA LYS A 94 39.40 -14.94 -4.36
C LYS A 94 40.75 -14.55 -3.78
N ASN A 95 41.43 -13.62 -4.43
CA ASN A 95 42.76 -13.16 -4.00
C ASN A 95 43.76 -14.30 -3.79
N LYS A 96 43.78 -15.28 -4.72
CA LYS A 96 44.64 -16.47 -4.71
C LYS A 96 44.39 -17.44 -3.53
N LYS A 97 43.30 -17.28 -2.80
CA LYS A 97 42.87 -18.18 -1.72
C LYS A 97 41.49 -18.74 -2.01
N CYS A 98 41.28 -20.02 -1.72
CA CYS A 98 39.94 -20.59 -1.72
C CYS A 98 39.18 -20.05 -0.52
N GLN A 99 38.01 -19.46 -0.78
CA GLN A 99 37.17 -18.85 0.23
C GLN A 99 35.73 -19.29 0.05
N ASN A 100 35.09 -19.69 1.14
CA ASN A 100 33.67 -19.97 1.12
C ASN A 100 32.89 -18.65 0.97
N PRO A 101 32.10 -18.47 -0.11
CA PRO A 101 31.36 -17.23 -0.35
C PRO A 101 30.29 -16.96 0.71
N CYS A 102 29.81 -17.97 1.43
CA CYS A 102 28.86 -17.84 2.53
C CYS A 102 29.47 -17.27 3.82
N LYS A 103 30.80 -17.29 3.97
CA LYS A 103 31.49 -16.69 5.12
C LYS A 103 31.79 -15.19 4.93
N THR A 104 31.41 -14.63 3.78
CA THR A 104 31.58 -13.19 3.54
C THR A 104 30.55 -12.39 4.35
N PRO A 105 30.92 -11.21 4.89
CA PRO A 105 29.94 -10.33 5.53
C PRO A 105 28.80 -10.03 4.56
N GLN A 106 27.55 -10.12 5.04
CA GLN A 106 26.36 -9.92 4.22
C GLN A 106 26.30 -10.85 2.99
N ALA A 107 26.78 -12.10 3.15
CA ALA A 107 26.67 -13.10 2.09
C ALA A 107 25.21 -13.31 1.66
N CYS A 108 24.27 -13.39 2.59
CA CYS A 108 22.84 -13.45 2.32
C CYS A 108 22.08 -12.46 3.20
N GLY A 109 20.79 -12.30 2.90
CA GLY A 109 19.86 -11.49 3.67
C GLY A 109 19.70 -11.98 5.11
N LYS A 110 19.09 -11.16 5.96
CA LYS A 110 18.79 -11.56 7.35
C LYS A 110 17.89 -12.79 7.38
N ASN A 111 18.16 -13.73 8.28
CA ASN A 111 17.46 -15.02 8.43
C ASN A 111 17.52 -15.96 7.21
N ALA A 112 18.31 -15.65 6.18
CA ALA A 112 18.47 -16.53 5.03
C ALA A 112 19.56 -17.58 5.28
N LEU A 113 19.33 -18.79 4.77
CA LEU A 113 20.32 -19.86 4.72
C LEU A 113 21.25 -19.63 3.51
N CYS A 114 22.56 -19.64 3.75
CA CYS A 114 23.55 -19.60 2.68
C CYS A 114 24.11 -21.00 2.38
N ARG A 115 24.03 -21.41 1.11
CA ARG A 115 24.66 -22.64 0.60
C ARG A 115 25.68 -22.30 -0.46
N ALA A 116 26.90 -22.79 -0.30
CA ALA A 116 27.95 -22.64 -1.31
C ALA A 116 28.01 -23.88 -2.21
N THR A 117 27.82 -23.70 -3.51
CA THR A 117 27.88 -24.77 -4.51
C THR A 117 28.33 -24.17 -5.84
N GLU A 118 29.05 -24.95 -6.65
CA GLU A 118 29.59 -24.51 -7.95
C GLU A 118 30.34 -23.17 -7.86
N HIS A 119 31.13 -22.99 -6.80
CA HIS A 119 31.93 -21.78 -6.57
C HIS A 119 31.11 -20.47 -6.44
N ARG A 120 29.82 -20.58 -6.11
CA ARG A 120 28.93 -19.43 -5.84
C ARG A 120 28.14 -19.62 -4.56
N LYS A 121 27.68 -18.50 -3.99
CA LYS A 121 26.67 -18.51 -2.92
C LYS A 121 25.27 -18.63 -3.52
N ILE A 122 24.43 -19.41 -2.88
CA ILE A 122 23.00 -19.49 -3.11
C ILE A 122 22.32 -19.17 -1.78
N CYS A 123 21.44 -18.17 -1.79
CA CYS A 123 20.66 -17.75 -0.62
C CYS A 123 19.24 -18.32 -0.72
N LEU A 124 18.74 -18.88 0.37
CA LEU A 124 17.42 -19.51 0.45
C LEU A 124 16.74 -19.10 1.75
N CYS A 125 15.42 -18.88 1.74
CA CYS A 125 14.68 -18.78 2.99
C CYS A 125 14.46 -20.20 3.55
N PRO A 126 14.76 -20.44 4.84
CA PRO A 126 14.51 -21.73 5.47
C PRO A 126 13.00 -21.98 5.60
N ASP A 127 12.62 -23.23 5.90
CA ASP A 127 11.22 -23.60 6.10
C ASP A 127 10.56 -22.72 7.18
N GLY A 128 9.35 -22.26 6.90
CA GLY A 128 8.65 -21.32 7.77
C GLY A 128 9.08 -19.86 7.60
N TYR A 129 9.93 -19.55 6.62
CA TYR A 129 10.28 -18.17 6.23
C TYR A 129 10.03 -17.91 4.74
N GLN A 130 9.87 -16.64 4.39
CA GLN A 130 9.52 -16.15 3.06
C GLN A 130 10.11 -14.75 2.81
N GLY A 131 10.04 -14.24 1.59
CA GLY A 131 10.65 -12.96 1.18
C GLY A 131 11.81 -13.16 0.20
N ASP A 132 12.71 -12.17 0.11
CA ASP A 132 13.89 -12.23 -0.76
C ASP A 132 15.12 -12.69 0.05
N PRO A 133 15.67 -13.89 -0.24
CA PRO A 133 16.82 -14.44 0.48
C PRO A 133 18.10 -13.59 0.42
N ASN A 134 18.21 -12.65 -0.52
CA ASN A 134 19.37 -11.76 -0.63
C ASN A 134 19.26 -10.54 0.30
N THR A 135 18.06 -10.21 0.77
CA THR A 135 17.79 -9.02 1.59
C THR A 135 17.28 -9.40 2.98
N VAL A 136 16.14 -10.09 3.06
CA VAL A 136 15.54 -10.53 4.32
C VAL A 136 14.53 -11.67 4.10
N CYS A 137 14.63 -12.69 4.96
CA CYS A 137 13.61 -13.70 5.14
C CYS A 137 12.79 -13.38 6.40
N LEU A 138 11.48 -13.32 6.26
CA LEU A 138 10.51 -13.08 7.32
C LEU A 138 9.76 -14.38 7.63
N PRO A 139 9.43 -14.67 8.89
CA PRO A 139 8.61 -15.85 9.20
C PRO A 139 7.23 -15.75 8.55
N TYR A 140 6.65 -16.89 8.18
CA TYR A 140 5.24 -16.97 7.80
C TYR A 140 4.36 -16.59 9.00
N GLU A 141 3.58 -15.53 8.86
CA GLU A 141 2.56 -15.14 9.85
C GLU A 141 1.27 -15.93 9.63
N CYS A 142 0.93 -16.23 8.36
CA CYS A 142 -0.30 -16.92 7.97
C CYS A 142 -0.08 -17.85 6.77
N ARG A 143 -0.98 -18.83 6.62
CA ARG A 143 -1.12 -19.64 5.39
C ARG A 143 -2.48 -19.45 4.73
N ARG A 144 -3.50 -19.10 5.50
CA ARG A 144 -4.85 -18.78 5.04
C ARG A 144 -5.36 -17.54 5.73
N ASP A 145 -6.39 -16.93 5.16
CA ASP A 145 -7.01 -15.73 5.72
C ASP A 145 -7.46 -15.94 7.18
N GLU A 146 -7.93 -17.14 7.54
CA GLU A 146 -8.39 -17.45 8.90
C GLU A 146 -7.29 -17.39 9.96
N ASP A 147 -6.02 -17.54 9.56
CA ASP A 147 -4.89 -17.43 10.48
C ASP A 147 -4.65 -15.97 10.91
N CYS A 148 -5.21 -15.01 10.17
CA CYS A 148 -5.15 -13.59 10.48
C CYS A 148 -6.37 -13.11 11.30
N GLU A 149 -6.18 -12.01 12.03
CA GLU A 149 -7.26 -11.24 12.66
C GLU A 149 -8.37 -10.88 11.65
N THR A 150 -9.60 -10.66 12.11
CA THR A 150 -10.77 -10.43 11.24
C THR A 150 -10.69 -9.19 10.35
N ASN A 151 -9.80 -8.26 10.69
CA ASN A 151 -9.49 -7.04 9.93
C ASN A 151 -8.28 -7.20 8.96
N LYS A 152 -7.72 -8.39 8.83
CA LYS A 152 -6.55 -8.69 7.97
C LYS A 152 -6.80 -9.95 7.14
N LYS A 153 -6.18 -10.03 5.97
CA LYS A 153 -6.14 -11.21 5.10
C LYS A 153 -4.71 -11.70 4.93
N CYS A 154 -4.56 -12.95 4.52
CA CYS A 154 -3.25 -13.52 4.27
C CYS A 154 -2.76 -13.12 2.87
N GLY A 155 -1.63 -12.41 2.82
CA GLY A 155 -0.97 -12.11 1.56
C GLY A 155 -0.40 -13.37 0.92
N THR A 156 -0.05 -13.30 -0.37
CA THR A 156 0.66 -14.38 -1.07
C THR A 156 2.06 -14.65 -0.52
N ASP A 157 2.60 -13.64 0.15
CA ASP A 157 3.83 -13.71 0.90
C ASP A 157 3.58 -14.42 2.26
N GLY A 158 2.36 -14.50 2.77
CA GLY A 158 2.08 -15.11 4.07
C GLY A 158 2.26 -14.15 5.23
N ALA A 159 2.16 -12.84 4.94
CA ALA A 159 2.02 -11.78 5.93
C ALA A 159 0.55 -11.38 6.07
N CYS A 160 0.11 -11.08 7.30
CA CYS A 160 -1.25 -10.62 7.55
C CYS A 160 -1.37 -9.12 7.23
N ARG A 161 -2.12 -8.77 6.18
CA ARG A 161 -2.25 -7.38 5.69
C ARG A 161 -3.69 -6.91 5.76
N ASN A 162 -3.89 -5.61 6.00
CA ASN A 162 -5.22 -5.01 5.96
C ASN A 162 -5.66 -4.88 4.48
N PRO A 163 -6.78 -5.52 4.06
CA PRO A 163 -7.27 -5.46 2.68
C PRO A 163 -7.56 -4.05 2.18
N CYS A 164 -7.90 -3.11 3.06
CA CYS A 164 -8.15 -1.71 2.70
C CYS A 164 -6.88 -0.94 2.28
N LEU A 165 -5.69 -1.49 2.56
CA LEU A 165 -4.42 -0.91 2.15
C LEU A 165 -3.88 -1.53 0.86
N GLU A 166 -4.60 -2.48 0.27
CA GLU A 166 -4.23 -3.05 -1.02
C GLU A 166 -4.55 -2.08 -2.15
N HIS A 167 -3.81 -2.23 -3.25
CA HIS A 167 -4.02 -1.41 -4.44
C HIS A 167 -5.45 -1.61 -4.96
N GLU A 168 -6.13 -0.51 -5.27
CA GLU A 168 -7.52 -0.51 -5.77
C GLU A 168 -8.55 -1.21 -4.85
N ALA A 169 -8.28 -1.30 -3.55
CA ALA A 169 -9.21 -1.90 -2.60
C ALA A 169 -10.58 -1.21 -2.59
N CYS A 170 -10.62 0.12 -2.76
CA CYS A 170 -11.82 0.92 -2.93
C CYS A 170 -11.58 2.05 -3.94
N GLY A 171 -12.67 2.62 -4.45
CA GLY A 171 -12.65 3.76 -5.37
C GLY A 171 -12.17 5.06 -4.73
N VAL A 172 -11.90 6.06 -5.58
CA VAL A 172 -11.43 7.38 -5.13
C VAL A 172 -12.47 8.02 -4.21
N ASN A 173 -12.03 8.64 -3.10
CA ASN A 173 -12.87 9.24 -2.05
C ASN A 173 -13.85 8.28 -1.35
N ALA A 174 -13.73 6.96 -1.54
CA ALA A 174 -14.53 6.00 -0.80
C ALA A 174 -13.93 5.73 0.59
N GLN A 175 -14.79 5.51 1.58
CA GLN A 175 -14.40 5.01 2.88
C GLN A 175 -14.29 3.47 2.80
N CYS A 176 -13.14 2.93 3.20
CA CYS A 176 -12.93 1.49 3.32
C CYS A 176 -13.05 1.04 4.78
N ARG A 177 -13.83 -0.02 5.02
CA ARG A 177 -13.82 -0.78 6.27
C ARG A 177 -13.64 -2.26 5.96
N VAL A 178 -13.06 -3.02 6.87
CA VAL A 178 -12.90 -4.47 6.67
C VAL A 178 -14.10 -5.19 7.27
N LEU A 179 -14.72 -6.07 6.48
CA LEU A 179 -15.76 -7.00 6.94
C LEU A 179 -15.38 -8.40 6.45
N ASP A 180 -15.27 -9.35 7.38
CA ASP A 180 -14.83 -10.72 7.09
C ASP A 180 -13.59 -10.79 6.20
N ARG A 181 -12.55 -10.03 6.58
CA ARG A 181 -11.25 -9.97 5.88
C ARG A 181 -11.33 -9.47 4.42
N LYS A 182 -12.44 -8.85 4.03
CA LYS A 182 -12.66 -8.23 2.71
C LYS A 182 -12.84 -6.72 2.83
N PRO A 183 -12.41 -5.93 1.84
CA PRO A 183 -12.70 -4.51 1.80
C PRO A 183 -14.19 -4.30 1.53
N LEU A 184 -14.82 -3.47 2.36
CA LEU A 184 -16.17 -2.99 2.20
C LEU A 184 -16.12 -1.48 1.98
N CYS A 185 -16.46 -1.08 0.76
CA CYS A 185 -16.37 0.30 0.31
C CYS A 185 -17.73 0.98 0.41
N SER A 186 -17.76 2.19 0.95
CA SER A 186 -18.96 3.04 0.98
C SER A 186 -18.58 4.50 0.75
N CYS A 187 -19.45 5.27 0.09
CA CYS A 187 -19.25 6.71 0.02
C CYS A 187 -19.48 7.34 1.39
N PRO A 188 -18.57 8.22 1.86
CA PRO A 188 -18.78 8.94 3.11
C PRO A 188 -19.99 9.88 3.01
N PRO A 189 -20.54 10.35 4.15
CA PRO A 189 -21.65 11.29 4.14
C PRO A 189 -21.38 12.52 3.27
N GLY A 190 -22.35 12.90 2.43
CA GLY A 190 -22.20 14.00 1.47
C GLY A 190 -21.51 13.61 0.15
N TYR A 191 -21.26 12.32 -0.08
CA TYR A 191 -20.76 11.80 -1.36
C TYR A 191 -21.73 10.78 -1.96
N ILE A 192 -21.84 10.78 -3.28
CA ILE A 192 -22.64 9.84 -4.07
C ILE A 192 -21.81 9.23 -5.19
N GLY A 193 -22.23 8.07 -5.70
CA GLY A 193 -21.54 7.38 -6.79
C GLY A 193 -21.26 5.91 -6.46
N ASN A 194 -20.27 5.34 -7.15
CA ASN A 194 -19.88 3.94 -6.96
C ASN A 194 -18.62 3.90 -6.11
N ALA A 195 -18.73 3.38 -4.88
CA ALA A 195 -17.63 3.31 -3.93
C ALA A 195 -16.46 2.39 -4.35
N LEU A 196 -16.62 1.58 -5.40
CA LEU A 196 -15.52 0.79 -6.00
C LEU A 196 -14.77 1.55 -7.10
N ILE A 197 -15.32 2.66 -7.60
CA ILE A 197 -14.74 3.44 -8.71
C ILE A 197 -14.38 4.83 -8.22
N GLU A 198 -15.41 5.62 -7.85
CA GLU A 198 -15.27 7.00 -7.42
C GLU A 198 -16.54 7.44 -6.69
N CYS A 199 -16.33 8.04 -5.52
CA CYS A 199 -17.33 8.82 -4.81
C CYS A 199 -17.13 10.28 -5.16
N LYS A 200 -18.18 10.89 -5.72
CA LYS A 200 -18.23 12.31 -6.02
C LYS A 200 -18.94 13.04 -4.90
N GLN A 201 -18.47 14.22 -4.55
CA GLN A 201 -19.19 15.04 -3.60
C GLN A 201 -20.60 15.25 -4.16
N SER A 202 -21.61 14.92 -3.35
CA SER A 202 -22.98 15.34 -3.57
C SER A 202 -22.92 16.84 -3.34
N GLY A 203 -22.56 17.58 -4.39
CA GLY A 203 -22.23 18.98 -4.26
C GLY A 203 -23.47 19.71 -3.84
N ASN A 204 -23.55 20.11 -2.57
CA ASN A 204 -24.47 21.11 -1.99
C ASN A 204 -24.25 22.48 -2.67
N GLU A 205 -24.35 22.49 -4.00
CA GLU A 205 -24.20 23.61 -4.90
C GLU A 205 -25.34 23.56 -5.94
N GLU A 206 -26.35 22.72 -5.73
CA GLU A 206 -27.53 22.71 -6.58
C GLU A 206 -28.20 24.09 -6.57
N CYS A 207 -28.16 24.82 -5.45
CA CYS A 207 -28.63 26.20 -5.40
C CYS A 207 -27.85 27.17 -6.30
N LEU A 208 -26.59 26.90 -6.67
CA LEU A 208 -25.83 27.72 -7.62
C LEU A 208 -26.38 27.62 -9.05
N LYS A 209 -27.10 26.55 -9.37
CA LYS A 209 -27.76 26.36 -10.68
C LYS A 209 -29.13 27.04 -10.77
N ASN A 210 -29.51 27.79 -9.74
CA ASN A 210 -30.82 28.47 -9.61
C ASN A 210 -32.01 27.57 -9.98
N PRO A 211 -32.18 26.40 -9.34
CA PRO A 211 -33.20 25.42 -9.70
C PRO A 211 -34.60 25.76 -9.17
N CYS A 212 -34.73 26.76 -8.28
CA CYS A 212 -36.01 27.18 -7.73
C CYS A 212 -36.70 28.23 -8.61
N GLY A 213 -38.03 28.25 -8.55
CA GLY A 213 -38.83 29.23 -9.28
C GLY A 213 -38.63 30.65 -8.76
N ALA A 214 -39.10 31.64 -9.53
CA ALA A 214 -39.04 33.05 -9.14
C ALA A 214 -39.63 33.28 -7.74
N ASN A 215 -39.01 34.14 -6.93
CA ASN A 215 -39.40 34.44 -5.55
C ASN A 215 -39.35 33.26 -4.55
N ALA A 216 -38.68 32.16 -4.88
CA ALA A 216 -38.32 31.11 -3.94
C ALA A 216 -36.86 31.26 -3.48
N ARG A 217 -36.58 30.80 -2.26
CA ARG A 217 -35.24 30.67 -1.68
C ARG A 217 -34.83 29.20 -1.74
N CYS A 218 -33.65 28.96 -2.29
CA CYS A 218 -33.04 27.64 -2.36
C CYS A 218 -32.21 27.38 -1.09
N ARG A 219 -32.24 26.14 -0.58
CA ARG A 219 -31.37 25.64 0.48
C ARG A 219 -30.79 24.30 0.10
N ASP A 220 -29.47 24.16 0.13
CA ASP A 220 -28.82 22.87 -0.06
C ASP A 220 -29.03 21.98 1.18
N VAL A 221 -29.40 20.72 0.95
CA VAL A 221 -29.65 19.72 1.99
C VAL A 221 -28.90 18.43 1.63
N PRO A 222 -28.50 17.59 2.60
CA PRO A 222 -27.81 16.33 2.29
C PRO A 222 -28.62 15.48 1.28
N GLY A 223 -28.09 15.33 0.07
CA GLY A 223 -28.74 14.58 -1.02
C GLY A 223 -29.51 15.43 -2.04
N GLY A 224 -29.44 16.77 -2.00
CA GLY A 224 -29.99 17.66 -3.03
C GLY A 224 -30.27 19.08 -2.55
N PHE A 225 -31.41 19.66 -2.98
CA PHE A 225 -31.84 21.00 -2.57
C PHE A 225 -33.33 21.03 -2.26
N GLU A 226 -33.72 22.03 -1.47
CA GLU A 226 -35.12 22.32 -1.15
C GLU A 226 -35.45 23.77 -1.51
N CYS A 227 -36.58 23.98 -2.19
CA CYS A 227 -37.10 25.30 -2.52
C CYS A 227 -38.23 25.69 -1.58
N ASN A 228 -38.14 26.89 -1.00
CA ASN A 228 -39.20 27.46 -0.16
C ASN A 228 -39.56 28.86 -0.62
N CYS A 229 -40.85 29.24 -0.63
CA CYS A 229 -41.23 30.61 -0.98
C CYS A 229 -40.61 31.61 0.00
N ALA A 230 -40.17 32.77 -0.52
CA ALA A 230 -39.70 33.86 0.33
C ALA A 230 -40.83 34.33 1.26
N THR A 231 -40.45 34.92 2.40
CA THR A 231 -41.39 35.39 3.42
C THR A 231 -42.41 36.36 2.82
N GLY A 232 -43.71 36.07 2.98
CA GLY A 232 -44.80 36.86 2.39
C GLY A 232 -45.21 36.46 0.97
N CYS A 233 -44.66 35.37 0.43
CA CYS A 233 -45.00 34.84 -0.88
C CYS A 233 -45.66 33.45 -0.77
N VAL A 234 -46.57 33.13 -1.68
CA VAL A 234 -47.30 31.85 -1.70
C VAL A 234 -47.26 31.23 -3.10
N GLY A 235 -47.35 29.89 -3.17
CA GLY A 235 -47.31 29.14 -4.43
C GLY A 235 -46.41 27.90 -4.38
N ASP A 236 -46.02 27.40 -5.55
CA ASP A 236 -45.09 26.28 -5.72
C ASP A 236 -43.66 26.82 -5.85
N ALA A 237 -42.82 26.55 -4.85
CA ALA A 237 -41.46 27.06 -4.81
C ALA A 237 -40.53 26.52 -5.93
N TYR A 238 -40.89 25.43 -6.60
CA TYR A 238 -40.13 24.88 -7.74
C TYR A 238 -40.56 25.51 -9.07
N ARG A 239 -41.78 26.04 -9.17
CA ARG A 239 -42.30 26.67 -10.40
C ARG A 239 -42.32 28.20 -10.33
N GLY A 240 -42.44 28.76 -9.14
CA GLY A 240 -42.47 30.20 -8.87
C GLY A 240 -43.50 30.56 -7.79
N CYS A 241 -43.11 31.47 -6.90
CA CYS A 241 -43.97 32.04 -5.87
C CYS A 241 -44.47 33.42 -6.27
N ILE A 242 -45.68 33.76 -5.83
CA ILE A 242 -46.29 35.06 -6.04
C ILE A 242 -46.14 35.85 -4.76
N CYS A 243 -45.46 36.99 -4.82
CA CYS A 243 -45.30 37.93 -3.70
C CYS A 243 -46.15 39.17 -3.97
N GLU A 244 -47.06 39.51 -3.07
CA GLU A 244 -47.75 40.80 -3.10
C GLU A 244 -47.04 41.75 -2.12
N GLY A 245 -46.40 42.78 -2.67
CA GLY A 245 -45.77 43.86 -1.89
C GLY A 245 -46.83 44.76 -1.26
N GLU A 246 -46.64 45.06 0.03
CA GLU A 246 -47.53 45.78 0.95
C GLU A 246 -49.01 45.42 0.81
N LEU A 247 -49.50 44.60 1.75
CA LEU A 247 -50.92 44.52 2.05
C LEU A 247 -51.45 45.92 2.45
N ILE A 248 -51.81 46.74 1.47
CA ILE A 248 -52.86 47.74 1.65
C ILE A 248 -54.06 46.90 1.99
N HIS A 249 -54.37 46.81 3.28
CA HIS A 249 -55.66 46.35 3.73
C HIS A 249 -56.65 47.32 3.08
N LEU A 250 -57.21 46.95 1.91
CA LEU A 250 -57.98 47.84 1.02
C LEU A 250 -59.16 48.49 1.77
N CYS A 251 -59.62 47.85 2.85
CA CYS A 251 -60.65 48.35 3.75
C CYS A 251 -60.17 49.21 4.94
N LYS A 252 -58.86 49.31 5.20
CA LYS A 252 -58.32 50.11 6.33
C LYS A 252 -58.38 51.61 6.06
N ASN A 253 -58.25 52.03 4.80
CA ASN A 253 -58.32 53.44 4.40
C ASN A 253 -59.62 53.80 3.64
N LYS A 254 -60.55 52.85 3.45
CA LYS A 254 -61.84 53.10 2.80
C LYS A 254 -62.84 53.58 3.85
N LEU A 255 -63.20 54.86 3.80
CA LEU A 255 -64.27 55.43 4.59
C LEU A 255 -65.62 54.99 3.99
N CYS A 256 -66.32 54.08 4.67
CA CYS A 256 -67.69 53.68 4.33
C CYS A 256 -68.72 54.46 5.17
N GLY A 257 -69.96 54.52 4.68
CA GLY A 257 -71.07 55.19 5.36
C GLY A 257 -71.37 54.56 6.73
N ALA A 258 -72.08 55.31 7.59
CA ALA A 258 -72.42 54.80 8.92
C ALA A 258 -73.25 53.51 8.83
N GLY A 259 -72.79 52.44 9.49
CA GLY A 259 -73.43 51.13 9.44
C GLY A 259 -73.15 50.29 8.18
N ALA A 260 -72.30 50.76 7.27
CA ALA A 260 -71.81 49.99 6.13
C ALA A 260 -70.52 49.23 6.47
N GLU A 261 -70.31 48.09 5.81
CA GLU A 261 -69.09 47.29 5.94
C GLU A 261 -68.27 47.34 4.64
N CYS A 262 -66.98 47.06 4.73
CA CYS A 262 -66.10 47.00 3.57
C CYS A 262 -65.72 45.55 3.25
N ARG A 263 -65.76 45.19 1.96
CA ARG A 263 -65.26 43.92 1.44
C ARG A 263 -64.31 44.15 0.26
N VAL A 264 -63.44 43.19 0.02
CA VAL A 264 -62.56 43.18 -1.15
C VAL A 264 -63.21 42.36 -2.26
N VAL A 265 -63.43 42.96 -3.42
CA VAL A 265 -63.95 42.30 -4.62
C VAL A 265 -62.78 41.99 -5.55
N ASN A 266 -62.75 40.76 -6.09
CA ASN A 266 -61.73 40.27 -7.02
C ASN A 266 -60.27 40.42 -6.55
N GLY A 267 -60.04 40.47 -5.23
CA GLY A 267 -58.71 40.60 -4.62
C GLY A 267 -58.01 41.95 -4.84
N LYS A 268 -58.65 42.93 -5.49
CA LYS A 268 -57.99 44.18 -5.92
C LYS A 268 -58.78 45.46 -5.64
N GLU A 269 -60.07 45.39 -5.28
CA GLU A 269 -60.92 46.57 -5.11
C GLU A 269 -61.69 46.56 -3.79
N ALA A 270 -61.65 47.66 -3.01
CA ALA A 270 -62.44 47.83 -1.79
C ALA A 270 -63.81 48.45 -2.10
N GLN A 271 -64.87 47.73 -1.77
CA GLN A 271 -66.25 48.14 -1.98
C GLN A 271 -67.01 48.16 -0.64
N CYS A 272 -67.67 49.29 -0.35
CA CYS A 272 -68.60 49.39 0.76
C CYS A 272 -69.91 48.70 0.40
N TYR A 273 -70.49 47.96 1.33
CA TYR A 273 -71.79 47.31 1.17
C TYR A 273 -72.63 47.43 2.45
N CYS A 274 -73.94 47.38 2.29
CA CYS A 274 -74.84 47.30 3.43
C CYS A 274 -74.97 45.83 3.88
N PRO A 275 -74.61 45.51 5.13
CA PRO A 275 -74.73 44.14 5.65
C PRO A 275 -76.20 43.74 5.85
N SER A 276 -76.44 42.43 6.00
CA SER A 276 -77.79 41.86 6.04
C SER A 276 -78.64 42.34 7.22
N ASP A 277 -78.01 42.77 8.30
CA ASP A 277 -78.69 43.39 9.45
C ASP A 277 -79.20 44.79 9.10
N LYS A 278 -78.61 45.53 8.14
CA LYS A 278 -79.02 46.88 7.73
C LYS A 278 -79.04 47.02 6.20
N PRO A 279 -79.90 46.30 5.46
CA PRO A 279 -79.75 46.11 4.01
C PRO A 279 -80.16 47.32 3.15
N ARG A 280 -80.67 48.42 3.73
CA ARG A 280 -81.19 49.58 2.99
C ARG A 280 -80.35 50.83 3.21
N GLY A 281 -80.10 51.56 2.14
CA GLY A 281 -79.37 52.83 2.14
C GLY A 281 -78.30 52.86 1.05
N ASP A 282 -77.47 53.90 1.09
CA ASP A 282 -76.27 54.00 0.27
C ASP A 282 -75.06 53.60 1.13
N PRO A 283 -74.31 52.53 0.77
CA PRO A 283 -73.14 52.06 1.51
C PRO A 283 -72.02 53.10 1.71
N THR A 284 -72.03 54.22 0.97
CA THR A 284 -71.07 55.31 1.12
C THR A 284 -71.54 56.43 2.06
N ILE A 285 -72.84 56.47 2.39
CA ILE A 285 -73.45 57.51 3.23
C ILE A 285 -73.94 56.91 4.55
N GLU A 286 -74.91 55.98 4.49
CA GLU A 286 -75.51 55.35 5.68
C GLU A 286 -76.35 54.12 5.31
N CYS A 287 -76.23 53.04 6.09
CA CYS A 287 -77.07 51.84 6.01
C CYS A 287 -77.97 51.72 7.26
N LYS A 288 -79.27 51.47 7.07
CA LYS A 288 -80.29 51.47 8.14
C LYS A 288 -81.07 50.15 8.23
N LEU A 289 -81.49 49.84 9.44
CA LEU A 289 -82.54 48.86 9.75
C LEU A 289 -83.91 49.46 9.40
N TYR A 290 -84.87 48.61 9.05
CA TYR A 290 -86.27 48.99 8.89
C TYR A 290 -86.79 49.66 10.18
N ASN A 291 -87.19 50.94 10.12
CA ASN A 291 -88.04 51.52 11.17
C ASN A 291 -89.51 51.31 10.79
N LEU A 292 -90.13 50.32 11.43
CA LEU A 292 -91.59 50.14 11.49
C LEU A 292 -92.20 51.13 12.50
N PHE A 293 -92.14 52.44 12.26
CA PHE A 293 -92.95 53.42 12.98
C PHE A 293 -93.10 54.72 12.18
N ASN A 294 -94.14 54.79 11.34
CA ASN A 294 -95.12 55.88 11.27
C ASN A 294 -95.94 55.82 9.96
N LEU A 295 -97.06 55.10 10.03
CA LEU A 295 -98.29 55.43 9.33
C LEU A 295 -99.40 55.39 10.39
N ALA A 296 -99.55 56.51 11.09
CA ALA A 296 -100.75 56.89 11.81
C ALA A 296 -101.11 58.30 11.31
N LEU A 297 -101.97 58.34 10.29
CA LEU A 297 -103.06 59.29 10.06
C LEU A 297 -103.89 58.76 8.89
#